data_AF-A0A2B7YKA5-F1
#
_entry.id   AF-A0A2B7YKA5-F1
#
_cell.length_a   1.000
_cell.length_b   1.000
_cell.length_c   1.000
_cell.angle_alpha   90.00
_cell.angle_beta   90.00
_cell.angle_gamma   90.00
#
_symmetry.space_group_name_H-M   'P 1'
#
loop_
_entity.id
_entity.type
_entity.pdbx_description
1 polymer ?
#
loop_
_entity_poly.entity_id
_entity_poly.type
_entity_poly.pdbx_seq_one_letter_code
_entity_poly.pdbx_strand_id
1 'polypeptide(L)'
;MCYLVERKSKKIKLNFKTKKIETVDDFQKRMDKNEETINISSIKKNFKKDHIDKKEFQEVVKEISLSQITRFYSILENRNFSIGTDYIEDFLREQVTKAENTNNEDLIKAKPFYEYYGKHFLGINFSTPKETKTKVEYSKENILKNEIKLSLIKAYVRYCIGKKKLESEGK
;
A
#
# COMPACT_ATOMS: atom_id res chain seq x y z
N MET A 1 21.23 45.91 0.75
CA MET A 1 20.51 45.82 2.04
C MET A 1 19.75 44.50 2.05
N CYS A 2 20.33 43.44 2.63
CA CYS A 2 19.65 42.15 2.81
C CYS A 2 18.93 42.17 4.15
N TYR A 3 17.60 42.10 4.14
CA TYR A 3 16.82 41.92 5.36
C TYR A 3 16.94 40.46 5.83
N LEU A 4 17.65 40.24 6.95
CA LEU A 4 17.63 38.98 7.68
C LEU A 4 16.31 38.88 8.44
N VAL A 5 15.40 38.04 7.93
CA VAL A 5 14.17 37.68 8.66
C VAL A 5 14.53 36.62 9.70
N GLU A 6 14.65 37.02 10.96
CA GLU A 6 14.78 36.07 12.07
C GLU A 6 13.47 35.27 12.25
N ARG A 7 13.53 33.97 11.94
CA ARG A 7 12.40 33.06 12.14
C ARG A 7 12.31 32.68 13.61
N LYS A 8 11.24 33.10 14.30
CA LYS A 8 10.90 32.64 15.66
C LYS A 8 10.73 31.12 15.66
N SER A 9 11.51 30.42 16.50
CA SER A 9 11.40 28.98 16.69
C SER A 9 10.08 28.63 17.40
N LYS A 10 9.10 28.10 16.64
CA LYS A 10 7.90 27.50 17.24
C LYS A 10 8.27 26.13 17.80
N LYS A 11 8.24 25.98 19.13
CA LYS A 11 8.23 24.66 19.79
C LYS A 11 6.89 23.98 19.50
N ILE A 12 6.87 23.16 18.45
CA ILE A 12 5.73 22.27 18.17
C ILE A 12 5.84 21.08 19.13
N LYS A 13 4.91 20.95 20.08
CA LYS A 13 4.72 19.68 20.80
C LYS A 13 4.10 18.68 19.83
N LEU A 14 4.95 17.88 19.18
CA LEU A 14 4.51 16.72 18.42
C LEU A 14 4.04 15.65 19.42
N ASN A 15 2.73 15.55 19.62
CA ASN A 15 2.11 14.40 20.25
C ASN A 15 2.15 13.22 19.25
N PHE A 16 3.32 12.59 19.13
CA PHE A 16 3.41 11.30 18.45
C PHE A 16 2.61 10.30 19.28
N LYS A 17 1.42 9.90 18.81
CA LYS A 17 0.82 8.64 19.29
C LYS A 17 1.88 7.57 19.10
N THR A 18 2.29 6.92 20.19
CA THR A 18 3.18 5.75 20.14
C THR A 18 2.54 4.73 19.21
N LYS A 19 3.07 4.61 18.00
CA LYS A 19 2.68 3.57 17.06
C LYS A 19 3.10 2.26 17.75
N LYS A 20 2.15 1.46 18.23
CA LYS A 20 2.47 0.08 18.61
C LYS A 20 2.96 -0.58 17.32
N ILE A 21 4.27 -0.75 17.20
CA ILE A 21 4.86 -1.51 16.10
C ILE A 21 4.51 -2.96 16.43
N GLU A 22 3.56 -3.50 15.69
CA GLU A 22 3.24 -4.91 15.78
C GLU A 22 4.43 -5.72 15.30
N THR A 23 4.88 -6.68 16.11
CA THR A 23 5.94 -7.60 15.72
C THR A 23 5.39 -8.64 14.74
N VAL A 24 6.27 -9.29 13.96
CA VAL A 24 5.86 -10.39 13.07
C VAL A 24 5.17 -11.51 13.86
N ASP A 25 5.61 -11.77 15.09
CA ASP A 25 5.03 -12.79 15.97
C ASP A 25 3.65 -12.39 16.50
N ASP A 26 3.44 -11.11 16.82
CA ASP A 26 2.13 -10.60 17.23
C ASP A 26 1.11 -10.70 16.08
N PHE A 27 1.56 -10.35 14.87
CA PHE A 27 0.77 -10.51 13.65
C PHE A 27 0.40 -11.98 13.43
N GLN A 28 1.38 -12.89 13.50
CA GLN A 28 1.17 -14.32 13.29
C GLN A 28 0.19 -14.89 14.33
N LYS A 29 0.35 -14.55 15.61
CA LYS A 29 -0.57 -14.97 16.69
C LYS A 29 -2.01 -14.47 16.48
N ARG A 30 -2.22 -13.27 15.94
CA ARG A 30 -3.57 -12.82 15.56
C ARG A 30 -4.12 -13.60 14.38
N MET A 31 -3.28 -13.90 13.39
CA MET A 31 -3.69 -14.69 12.22
C MET A 31 -4.11 -16.09 12.63
N ASP A 32 -3.32 -16.76 13.48
CA ASP A 32 -3.61 -18.12 13.95
C ASP A 32 -4.94 -18.18 14.73
N LYS A 33 -5.24 -17.17 15.55
CA LYS A 33 -6.56 -17.04 16.23
C LYS A 33 -7.72 -16.80 15.26
N ASN A 34 -7.48 -16.15 14.13
CA ASN A 34 -8.50 -15.88 13.12
C ASN A 34 -8.63 -17.02 12.09
N GLU A 35 -7.70 -17.99 12.09
CA GLU A 35 -7.71 -19.14 11.18
C GLU A 35 -8.91 -20.09 11.45
N GLU A 36 -9.42 -20.12 12.69
CA GLU A 36 -10.65 -20.85 13.05
C GLU A 36 -11.91 -20.30 12.36
N THR A 37 -11.89 -19.07 11.85
CA THR A 37 -13.04 -18.44 11.17
C THR A 37 -12.82 -18.24 9.66
N ILE A 38 -11.56 -18.17 9.20
CA ILE A 38 -11.21 -17.81 7.82
C ILE A 38 -10.05 -18.68 7.34
N ASN A 39 -10.22 -19.33 6.18
CA ASN A 39 -9.16 -20.16 5.58
C ASN A 39 -8.03 -19.30 4.99
N ILE A 40 -7.05 -18.95 5.82
CA ILE A 40 -5.90 -18.11 5.47
C ILE A 40 -5.06 -18.75 4.35
N SER A 41 -4.88 -20.07 4.41
CA SER A 41 -4.12 -20.84 3.40
C SER A 41 -4.73 -20.69 2.00
N SER A 42 -6.05 -20.83 1.89
CA SER A 42 -6.74 -20.67 0.60
C SER A 42 -6.67 -19.23 0.09
N ILE A 43 -6.79 -18.22 0.97
CA ILE A 43 -6.64 -16.81 0.60
C ILE A 43 -5.23 -16.55 0.04
N LYS A 44 -4.18 -17.02 0.72
CA LYS A 44 -2.79 -16.88 0.27
C LYS A 44 -2.57 -17.56 -1.08
N LYS A 45 -3.07 -18.79 -1.25
CA LYS A 45 -2.93 -19.57 -2.49
C LYS A 45 -3.66 -18.91 -3.67
N ASN A 46 -4.90 -18.47 -3.46
CA ASN A 46 -5.69 -17.79 -4.49
C ASN A 46 -5.05 -16.45 -4.85
N PHE A 47 -4.67 -15.65 -3.86
CA PHE A 47 -3.97 -14.38 -4.10
C PHE A 47 -2.68 -14.57 -4.91
N LYS A 48 -1.91 -15.61 -4.60
CA LYS A 48 -0.70 -15.93 -5.35
C LYS A 48 -1.02 -16.21 -6.83
N LYS A 49 -2.00 -17.10 -7.08
CA LYS A 49 -2.41 -17.48 -8.44
C LYS A 49 -3.02 -16.31 -9.23
N ASP A 50 -3.83 -15.50 -8.57
CA ASP A 50 -4.62 -14.44 -9.21
C ASP A 50 -3.80 -13.19 -9.46
N HIS A 51 -2.75 -12.95 -8.66
CA HIS A 51 -1.91 -11.76 -8.75
C HIS A 51 -0.41 -12.05 -8.81
N ILE A 52 0.19 -12.67 -7.78
CA ILE A 52 1.67 -12.79 -7.69
C ILE A 52 2.28 -13.53 -8.91
N ASP A 53 1.63 -14.58 -9.37
CA ASP A 53 2.10 -15.38 -10.51
C ASP A 53 1.79 -14.72 -11.87
N LYS A 54 1.03 -13.62 -11.89
CA LYS A 54 0.71 -12.87 -13.12
C LYS A 54 1.84 -11.93 -13.50
N LYS A 55 2.25 -11.99 -14.77
CA LYS A 55 3.29 -11.11 -15.33
C LYS A 55 2.99 -9.62 -15.12
N GLU A 56 1.75 -9.20 -15.34
CA GLU A 56 1.28 -7.82 -15.13
C GLU A 56 1.59 -7.33 -13.69
N PHE A 57 1.25 -8.12 -12.67
CA PHE A 57 1.55 -7.76 -11.27
C PHE A 57 3.05 -7.71 -10.99
N GLN A 58 3.81 -8.67 -11.53
CA GLN A 58 5.25 -8.74 -11.34
C GLN A 58 5.97 -7.54 -11.95
N GLU A 59 5.49 -7.04 -13.10
CA GLU A 59 6.05 -5.86 -13.76
C GLU A 59 5.81 -4.59 -12.93
N VAL A 60 4.59 -4.36 -12.46
CA VAL A 60 4.29 -3.15 -11.67
C VAL A 60 4.97 -3.14 -10.30
N VAL A 61 5.16 -4.31 -9.68
CA VAL A 61 5.84 -4.43 -8.37
C VAL A 61 7.36 -4.32 -8.50
N LYS A 62 7.95 -4.65 -9.65
CA LYS A 62 9.39 -4.48 -9.85
C LYS A 62 9.80 -3.01 -9.84
N GLU A 63 8.97 -2.12 -10.35
CA GLU A 63 9.34 -0.71 -10.54
C GLU A 63 9.05 0.16 -9.32
N ILE A 64 8.09 -0.22 -8.46
CA ILE A 64 7.79 0.55 -7.25
C ILE A 64 8.92 0.46 -6.22
N SER A 65 9.25 1.60 -5.61
CA SER A 65 10.26 1.68 -4.55
C SER A 65 9.73 1.26 -3.19
N LEU A 66 10.66 0.95 -2.27
CA LEU A 66 10.34 0.58 -0.89
C LEU A 66 9.65 1.73 -0.13
N SER A 67 10.00 2.99 -0.42
CA SER A 67 9.38 4.17 0.18
C SER A 67 7.91 4.28 -0.21
N GLN A 68 7.60 4.14 -1.49
CA GLN A 68 6.23 4.24 -2.02
C GLN A 68 5.34 3.13 -1.46
N ILE A 69 5.79 1.87 -1.47
CA ILE A 69 5.00 0.76 -0.89
C ILE A 69 4.82 0.92 0.62
N THR A 70 5.82 1.40 1.35
CA THR A 70 5.73 1.58 2.80
C THR A 70 4.76 2.71 3.16
N ARG A 71 4.77 3.80 2.39
CA ARG A 71 3.80 4.88 2.52
C ARG A 71 2.38 4.38 2.27
N PHE A 72 2.18 3.66 1.17
CA PHE A 72 0.87 3.09 0.83
C PHE A 72 0.36 2.13 1.91
N TYR A 73 1.22 1.22 2.39
CA TYR A 73 0.86 0.30 3.47
C TYR A 73 0.47 1.04 4.76
N SER A 74 1.21 2.10 5.12
CA SER A 74 0.91 2.90 6.33
C SER A 74 -0.46 3.57 6.24
N ILE A 75 -0.89 3.99 5.05
CA ILE A 75 -2.23 4.57 4.84
C ILE A 75 -3.33 3.55 5.12
N LEU A 76 -3.15 2.32 4.63
CA LEU A 76 -4.11 1.23 4.82
C LEU A 76 -4.13 0.73 6.25
N GLU A 77 -2.97 0.59 6.87
CA GLU A 77 -2.81 0.22 8.29
C GLU A 77 -3.52 1.24 9.20
N ASN A 78 -3.33 2.54 8.97
CA ASN A 78 -4.01 3.60 9.73
C ASN A 78 -5.54 3.58 9.58
N ARG A 79 -6.07 2.86 8.58
CA ARG A 79 -7.50 2.66 8.33
C ARG A 79 -7.96 1.25 8.69
N ASN A 80 -7.15 0.50 9.42
CA ASN A 80 -7.43 -0.88 9.79
C ASN A 80 -7.77 -1.73 8.56
N PHE A 81 -7.02 -1.54 7.46
CA PHE A 81 -7.17 -2.24 6.17
C PHE A 81 -8.57 -2.16 5.55
N SER A 82 -9.38 -1.19 5.99
CA SER A 82 -10.64 -0.86 5.37
C SER A 82 -10.40 -0.11 4.07
N ILE A 83 -10.91 -0.65 2.97
CA ILE A 83 -10.80 -0.07 1.63
C ILE A 83 -12.13 0.51 1.12
N GLY A 84 -13.19 0.45 1.94
CA GLY A 84 -14.55 0.86 1.58
C GLY A 84 -14.84 2.35 1.63
N THR A 85 -13.84 3.15 1.98
CA THR A 85 -13.96 4.59 1.97
C THR A 85 -13.41 5.15 0.67
N ASP A 86 -14.13 6.13 0.14
CA ASP A 86 -13.70 7.08 -0.88
C ASP A 86 -12.24 7.54 -0.76
N TYR A 87 -11.73 7.65 0.47
CA TYR A 87 -10.37 8.12 0.71
C TYR A 87 -9.27 7.28 0.03
N ILE A 88 -9.39 5.95 -0.03
CA ILE A 88 -8.32 5.15 -0.66
C ILE A 88 -8.34 5.40 -2.18
N GLU A 89 -9.53 5.52 -2.76
CA GLU A 89 -9.67 5.91 -4.16
C GLU A 89 -9.13 7.31 -4.41
N ASP A 90 -9.47 8.28 -3.56
CA ASP A 90 -8.97 9.66 -3.66
C ASP A 90 -7.44 9.70 -3.59
N PHE A 91 -6.85 8.95 -2.65
CA PHE A 91 -5.40 8.83 -2.53
C PHE A 91 -4.78 8.26 -3.81
N LEU A 92 -5.33 7.17 -4.36
CA LEU A 92 -4.80 6.55 -5.57
C LEU A 92 -4.91 7.48 -6.78
N ARG A 93 -6.07 8.12 -6.99
CA ARG A 93 -6.26 9.10 -8.05
C ARG A 93 -5.29 10.26 -7.91
N GLU A 94 -5.11 10.78 -6.70
CA GLU A 94 -4.12 11.84 -6.42
C GLU A 94 -2.69 11.38 -6.75
N GLN A 95 -2.29 10.15 -6.40
CA GLN A 95 -0.95 9.65 -6.75
C GLN A 95 -0.77 9.50 -8.26
N VAL A 96 -1.78 8.99 -8.97
CA VAL A 96 -1.78 8.85 -10.43
C VAL A 96 -1.65 10.23 -11.10
N THR A 97 -2.50 11.19 -10.72
CA THR A 97 -2.44 12.56 -11.25
C THR A 97 -1.10 13.24 -10.92
N LYS A 98 -0.56 13.06 -9.71
CA LYS A 98 0.76 13.61 -9.36
C LYS A 98 1.87 13.04 -10.23
N ALA A 99 1.84 11.73 -10.48
CA ALA A 99 2.83 11.07 -11.31
C ALA A 99 2.80 11.54 -12.78
N GLU A 100 1.63 11.93 -13.30
CA GLU A 100 1.48 12.49 -14.64
C GLU A 100 2.02 13.93 -14.78
N ASN A 101 2.03 14.68 -13.69
CA ASN A 101 2.33 16.11 -13.68
C ASN A 101 3.67 16.43 -12.97
N THR A 102 4.56 15.44 -12.82
CA THR A 102 5.82 15.59 -12.09
C THR A 102 7.00 15.06 -12.89
N ASN A 103 8.19 15.54 -12.57
CA ASN A 103 9.46 14.96 -13.02
C ASN A 103 10.08 14.00 -11.98
N ASN A 104 9.36 13.72 -10.89
CA ASN A 104 9.82 12.80 -9.86
C ASN A 104 9.71 11.35 -10.34
N GLU A 105 10.85 10.75 -10.66
CA GLU A 105 10.96 9.38 -11.19
C GLU A 105 10.37 8.32 -10.24
N ASP A 106 10.47 8.51 -8.92
CA ASP A 106 9.91 7.59 -7.92
C ASP A 106 8.38 7.54 -7.98
N LEU A 107 7.73 8.69 -8.19
CA LEU A 107 6.28 8.77 -8.37
C LEU A 107 5.85 8.20 -9.72
N ILE A 108 6.58 8.51 -10.79
CA ILE A 108 6.32 7.99 -12.14
C ILE A 108 6.38 6.45 -12.13
N LYS A 109 7.42 5.87 -11.53
CA LYS A 109 7.59 4.41 -11.40
C LYS A 109 6.54 3.74 -10.51
N ALA A 110 5.98 4.47 -9.54
CA ALA A 110 4.92 3.95 -8.68
C ALA A 110 3.52 4.00 -9.32
N LYS A 111 3.31 4.84 -10.35
CA LYS A 111 2.01 4.99 -11.03
C LYS A 111 1.38 3.65 -11.47
N PRO A 112 2.10 2.75 -12.18
CA PRO A 112 1.51 1.49 -12.64
C PRO A 112 1.02 0.60 -11.48
N PHE A 113 1.69 0.66 -10.32
CA PHE A 113 1.26 -0.08 -9.14
C PHE A 113 -0.06 0.49 -8.58
N TYR A 114 -0.20 1.82 -8.51
CA TYR A 114 -1.43 2.46 -8.03
C TYR A 114 -2.61 2.18 -8.97
N GLU A 115 -2.38 2.19 -10.27
CA GLU A 115 -3.37 1.84 -11.29
C GLU A 115 -3.79 0.38 -11.18
N TYR A 116 -2.81 -0.54 -11.10
CA TYR A 116 -3.05 -1.95 -10.89
C TYR A 116 -3.87 -2.19 -9.62
N TYR A 117 -3.48 -1.56 -8.51
CA TYR A 117 -4.19 -1.73 -7.25
C TYR A 117 -5.63 -1.23 -7.34
N GLY A 118 -5.84 -0.03 -7.88
CA GLY A 118 -7.17 0.55 -8.03
C GLY A 118 -8.08 -0.33 -8.88
N LYS A 119 -7.58 -0.81 -10.02
CA LYS A 119 -8.34 -1.69 -10.94
C LYS A 119 -8.70 -3.03 -10.30
N HIS A 120 -7.72 -3.73 -9.73
CA HIS A 120 -7.90 -5.12 -9.31
C HIS A 120 -8.47 -5.30 -7.90
N PHE A 121 -8.35 -4.30 -7.03
CA PHE A 121 -8.82 -4.39 -5.64
C PHE A 121 -9.98 -3.47 -5.30
N LEU A 122 -10.14 -2.37 -6.05
CA LEU A 122 -11.17 -1.36 -5.78
C LEU A 122 -12.14 -1.15 -6.94
N GLY A 123 -11.95 -1.87 -8.07
CA GLY A 123 -12.77 -1.74 -9.27
C GLY A 123 -12.71 -0.33 -9.89
N ILE A 124 -11.62 0.41 -9.67
CA ILE A 124 -11.49 1.79 -10.14
C ILE A 124 -11.13 1.79 -11.63
N ASN A 125 -11.87 2.60 -12.40
CA ASN A 125 -11.44 3.07 -13.70
C ASN A 125 -10.88 4.49 -13.55
N PHE A 126 -9.58 4.66 -13.83
CA PHE A 126 -8.89 5.95 -13.72
C PHE A 126 -9.23 6.90 -14.87
N SER A 127 -9.76 6.38 -15.98
CA SER A 127 -10.19 7.19 -17.13
C SER A 127 -11.56 7.83 -16.95
N THR A 128 -12.35 7.37 -15.99
CA THR A 128 -13.67 7.95 -15.68
C THR A 128 -13.61 8.79 -14.40
N PRO A 129 -14.48 9.82 -14.28
CA PRO A 129 -14.68 10.52 -13.03
C PRO A 129 -15.01 9.55 -11.90
N LYS A 130 -14.65 9.94 -10.68
CA LYS A 130 -15.01 9.18 -9.48
C LYS A 130 -16.54 9.08 -9.39
N GLU A 131 -17.03 7.86 -9.32
CA GLU A 131 -18.41 7.60 -8.96
C GLU A 131 -18.53 7.59 -7.44
N THR A 132 -19.62 8.16 -6.92
CA THR A 132 -19.90 8.13 -5.48
C THR A 132 -20.13 6.67 -5.08
N LYS A 133 -19.18 6.08 -4.35
CA LYS A 133 -19.37 4.72 -3.83
C LYS A 133 -20.39 4.77 -2.71
N THR A 134 -21.42 3.93 -2.81
CA THR A 134 -22.26 3.63 -1.65
C THR A 134 -21.35 3.06 -0.57
N LYS A 135 -21.35 3.63 0.63
CA LYS A 135 -20.50 3.22 1.76
C LYS A 135 -20.59 1.70 1.92
N VAL A 136 -19.55 0.99 1.48
CA VAL A 136 -19.53 -0.47 1.57
C VAL A 136 -19.27 -0.82 3.03
N GLU A 137 -20.22 -1.51 3.66
CA GLU A 137 -20.03 -2.02 5.00
C GLU A 137 -19.07 -3.21 4.95
N TYR A 138 -17.85 -3.02 5.47
CA TYR A 138 -16.84 -4.08 5.50
C TYR A 138 -17.04 -4.94 6.75
N SER A 139 -17.28 -6.24 6.52
CA SER A 139 -17.19 -7.23 7.59
C SER A 139 -15.77 -7.35 8.12
N LYS A 140 -15.62 -7.81 9.38
CA LYS A 140 -14.32 -8.15 9.97
C LYS A 140 -13.52 -9.11 9.08
N GLU A 141 -14.21 -10.04 8.43
CA GLU A 141 -13.61 -10.98 7.48
C GLU A 141 -12.98 -10.29 6.27
N ASN A 142 -13.66 -9.31 5.67
CA ASN A 142 -13.11 -8.61 4.51
C ASN A 142 -11.90 -7.74 4.89
N ILE A 143 -11.93 -7.12 6.07
CA ILE A 143 -10.78 -6.40 6.62
C ILE A 143 -9.57 -7.34 6.76
N LEU A 144 -9.77 -8.52 7.35
CA LEU A 144 -8.70 -9.50 7.51
C LEU A 144 -8.17 -10.00 6.16
N LYS A 145 -9.06 -10.29 5.20
CA LYS A 145 -8.67 -10.66 3.83
C LYS A 145 -7.79 -9.59 3.20
N ASN A 146 -8.16 -8.32 3.35
CA ASN A 146 -7.37 -7.21 2.81
C ASN A 146 -6.00 -7.09 3.48
N GLU A 147 -5.96 -7.21 4.80
CA GLU A 147 -4.71 -7.21 5.57
C GLU A 147 -3.75 -8.31 5.10
N ILE A 148 -4.25 -9.54 4.92
CA ILE A 148 -3.47 -10.67 4.39
C ILE A 148 -2.95 -10.34 2.99
N LYS A 149 -3.82 -9.92 2.06
CA LYS A 149 -3.45 -9.60 0.67
C LYS A 149 -2.37 -8.50 0.61
N LEU A 150 -2.53 -7.43 1.38
CA LEU A 150 -1.58 -6.32 1.44
C LEU A 150 -0.25 -6.71 2.05
N SER A 151 -0.26 -7.58 3.06
CA SER A 151 0.94 -8.12 3.67
C SER A 151 1.72 -8.98 2.66
N LEU A 152 1.02 -9.78 1.84
CA LEU A 152 1.63 -10.53 0.74
C LEU A 152 2.24 -9.61 -0.33
N ILE A 153 1.54 -8.55 -0.73
CA ILE A 153 2.07 -7.54 -1.67
C ILE A 153 3.36 -6.94 -1.10
N LYS A 154 3.33 -6.46 0.15
CA LYS A 154 4.50 -5.84 0.81
C LYS A 154 5.68 -6.80 0.90
N ALA A 155 5.43 -8.06 1.25
CA ALA A 155 6.46 -9.09 1.30
C ALA A 155 7.06 -9.36 -0.08
N TYR A 156 6.21 -9.46 -1.11
CA TYR A 156 6.66 -9.69 -2.48
C TYR A 156 7.49 -8.52 -3.03
N VAL A 157 7.08 -7.27 -2.78
CA VAL A 157 7.86 -6.07 -3.14
C VAL A 157 9.23 -6.10 -2.49
N ARG A 158 9.31 -6.42 -1.18
CA ARG A 158 10.59 -6.57 -0.46
C ARG A 158 11.48 -7.65 -1.09
N TYR A 159 10.89 -8.79 -1.45
CA TYR A 159 11.60 -9.86 -2.14
C TYR A 159 12.16 -9.39 -3.50
N CYS A 160 11.36 -8.72 -4.33
CA CYS A 160 11.81 -8.20 -5.62
C CYS A 160 12.96 -7.21 -5.47
N ILE A 161 12.88 -6.30 -4.49
CA ILE A 161 13.94 -5.33 -4.22
C ILE A 161 15.21 -6.04 -3.73
N GLY A 162 15.08 -6.99 -2.81
CA GLY A 162 16.21 -7.77 -2.30
C GLY A 162 16.90 -8.56 -3.42
N LYS A 163 16.12 -9.22 -4.28
CA LYS A 163 16.64 -9.95 -5.44
C LYS A 163 17.41 -9.03 -6.40
N LYS A 164 16.86 -7.85 -6.73
CA LYS A 164 17.53 -6.86 -7.58
C LYS A 164 18.89 -6.42 -7.01
N LYS A 165 18.98 -6.22 -5.69
CA LYS A 165 20.24 -5.85 -5.01
C LYS A 165 21.30 -6.95 -5.13
N LEU A 166 20.92 -8.19 -4.84
CA LEU A 166 21.84 -9.33 -4.95
C LEU A 166 22.33 -9.53 -6.38
N GLU A 167 21.47 -9.37 -7.37
CA GLU A 167 21.84 -9.46 -8.79
C GLU A 167 22.76 -8.30 -9.25
N SER A 168 22.69 -7.14 -8.59
CA SER A 168 23.59 -6.00 -8.86
C SER A 168 24.94 -6.09 -8.13
N GLU A 169 25.00 -6.76 -6.98
CA GLU A 169 26.23 -6.94 -6.19
C GLU A 169 27.10 -8.10 -6.69
N GLY A 170 26.52 -9.04 -7.46
CA GLY A 170 27.24 -10.13 -8.11
C GLY A 170 27.83 -9.80 -9.48
N LYS A 171 27.88 -8.52 -9.86
CA LYS A 171 28.48 -8.00 -11.10
C LYS A 171 29.65 -7.07 -10.78
#